data_AF-A0AA46S821-F1
#
_entry.id   AF-A0AA46S821-F1
#
_cell.length_a   1.000
_cell.length_b   1.000
_cell.length_c   1.000
_cell.angle_alpha   90.00
_cell.angle_beta   90.00
_cell.angle_gamma   90.00
#
_symmetry.space_group_name_H-M   'P 1'
#
loop_
_entity.id
_entity.type
_entity.pdbx_description
1 polymer ?
#
loop_
_entity_poly.entity_id
_entity_poly.type
_entity_poly.pdbx_seq_one_letter_code
_entity_poly.pdbx_strand_id
1 'polypeptide(L)' 'MDLIEAKKNLNALCNEIEKLQNLSRGLMTAKEMVEIDAKIKRHKDQVKNIRSNLYA' A
#
# COMPACT_ATOMS: atom_id res chain seq x y z
N MET A 1 -8.69 -4.59 16.77
CA MET A 1 -7.78 -3.51 16.36
C MET A 1 -8.35 -2.22 16.91
N ASP A 2 -7.57 -1.44 17.66
CA ASP A 2 -8.00 -0.12 18.14
C ASP A 2 -8.18 0.83 16.94
N LEU A 3 -9.13 1.75 16.99
CA LEU A 3 -9.35 2.80 15.99
C LEU A 3 -8.08 3.63 15.75
N ILE A 4 -7.31 3.91 16.80
CA ILE A 4 -6.02 4.62 16.70
C ILE A 4 -5.01 3.79 15.88
N GLU A 5 -4.91 2.50 16.19
CA GLU A 5 -3.99 1.58 15.51
C GLU A 5 -4.40 1.35 14.04
N ALA A 6 -5.69 1.22 13.77
CA ALA A 6 -6.24 1.09 12.42
C ALA A 6 -5.94 2.34 11.56
N LYS A 7 -6.12 3.54 12.10
CA LYS A 7 -5.78 4.79 11.41
C LYS A 7 -4.27 4.92 11.16
N LYS A 8 -3.43 4.55 12.14
CA LYS A 8 -1.98 4.55 11.98
C LYS A 8 -1.54 3.59 10.87
N ASN A 9 -2.10 2.39 10.84
CA ASN A 9 -1.78 1.38 9.83
C ASN A 9 -2.28 1.79 8.44
N LEU A 10 -3.46 2.42 8.36
CA LEU A 10 -3.98 2.99 7.12
C LEU A 10 -3.01 4.03 6.54
N ASN A 11 -2.54 4.97 7.36
CA ASN A 11 -1.60 6.01 6.93
C ASN A 11 -0.25 5.41 6.52
N ALA A 12 0.26 4.42 7.26
CA ALA A 12 1.52 3.75 6.92
C ALA A 12 1.45 3.05 5.56
N LEU A 13 0.36 2.34 5.28
CA LEU A 13 0.14 1.67 3.99
C LEU A 13 0.01 2.67 2.84
N CYS A 14 -0.73 3.78 3.04
CA CYS A 14 -0.83 4.85 2.03
C CYS A 14 0.53 5.45 1.69
N ASN A 15 1.35 5.77 2.71
CA ASN A 15 2.69 6.31 2.51
C ASN A 15 3.60 5.32 1.78
N GLU A 16 3.51 4.02 2.08
CA GLU A 16 4.28 2.98 1.39
C GLU A 16 3.84 2.81 -0.07
N ILE A 17 2.54 2.89 -0.36
CA ILE A 17 2.03 2.91 -1.74
C ILE A 17 2.61 4.09 -2.51
N GLU A 18 2.57 5.29 -1.93
CA GLU A 18 3.10 6.51 -2.57
C GLU A 18 4.60 6.37 -2.86
N LYS A 19 5.39 5.88 -1.89
CA LYS A 19 6.82 5.60 -2.09
C LYS A 19 7.05 4.65 -3.26
N LEU A 20 6.33 3.53 -3.31
CA LEU A 20 6.46 2.53 -4.37
C LEU A 20 6.04 3.08 -5.75
N GLN A 21 5.02 3.93 -5.80
CA GLN A 21 4.57 4.58 -7.03
C GLN A 21 5.59 5.61 -7.55
N ASN A 22 6.31 6.28 -6.66
CA ASN A 22 7.29 7.30 -6.99
C ASN A 22 8.68 6.74 -7.36
N LEU A 23 8.87 5.42 -7.30
CA LEU A 23 10.12 4.82 -7.76
C LEU A 23 10.28 4.98 -9.29
N SER A 24 11.49 5.33 -9.73
CA SER A 24 11.79 5.48 -11.16
C SER A 24 11.69 4.14 -11.88
N ARG A 25 10.66 4.00 -12.73
CA ARG A 25 10.45 2.80 -13.55
C ARG A 25 11.57 2.61 -14.58
N GLY A 26 12.17 3.68 -15.09
CA GLY A 26 13.26 3.60 -16.07
C GLY A 26 14.54 2.94 -15.54
N LEU A 27 14.68 2.77 -14.23
CA LEU A 27 15.84 2.14 -13.59
C LEU A 27 15.58 0.69 -13.14
N MET A 28 14.42 0.12 -13.49
CA MET A 28 14.01 -1.21 -13.05
C MET A 28 14.02 -2.21 -14.19
N THR A 29 14.36 -3.45 -13.85
CA THR A 29 14.07 -4.60 -14.69
C THR A 29 12.56 -4.89 -14.72
N ALA A 30 12.10 -5.59 -15.75
CA ALA A 30 10.69 -6.01 -15.85
C ALA A 30 10.25 -6.86 -14.64
N LYS A 31 11.16 -7.67 -14.07
CA LYS A 31 10.88 -8.47 -12.88
C LYS A 31 10.63 -7.58 -11.65
N GLU A 32 11.50 -6.59 -11.41
CA GLU A 32 11.36 -5.65 -10.30
C GLU A 32 10.07 -4.83 -10.41
N MET A 33 9.69 -4.43 -11.64
CA MET A 33 8.42 -3.74 -11.86
C MET A 33 7.21 -4.59 -11.45
N VAL A 34 7.19 -5.86 -11.86
CA VAL A 34 6.10 -6.80 -11.52
C VAL A 34 6.03 -7.01 -10.00
N GLU A 35 7.18 -7.15 -9.33
CA GLU A 35 7.24 -7.31 -7.88
C GLU A 35 6.71 -6.08 -7.14
N ILE A 36 7.05 -4.88 -7.60
CA ILE A 36 6.55 -3.62 -7.06
C ILE A 36 5.04 -3.49 -7.28
N ASP A 37 4.54 -3.80 -8.47
CA ASP A 37 3.11 -3.70 -8.77
C ASP A 37 2.31 -4.70 -7.94
N ALA A 38 2.83 -5.91 -7.73
CA ALA A 38 2.23 -6.89 -6.83
C ALA A 38 2.22 -6.40 -5.38
N LYS A 39 3.29 -5.72 -4.92
CA LYS A 39 3.35 -5.13 -3.57
C LYS A 39 2.35 -3.99 -3.41
N ILE A 40 2.25 -3.09 -4.40
CA ILE A 40 1.24 -2.01 -4.43
C ILE A 40 -0.18 -2.60 -4.36
N LYS A 41 -0.47 -3.64 -5.14
CA LYS A 41 -1.78 -4.31 -5.13
C LYS A 41 -2.13 -4.83 -3.74
N ARG A 42 -1.22 -5.58 -3.10
CA ARG A 42 -1.43 -6.09 -1.74
C ARG A 42 -1.71 -4.99 -0.73
N HIS A 43 -0.95 -3.89 -0.76
CA HIS A 43 -1.19 -2.76 0.13
C HIS A 43 -2.54 -2.09 -0.12
N LYS A 44 -2.97 -1.93 -1.39
CA LYS A 44 -4.29 -1.39 -1.72
C LYS A 44 -5.42 -2.27 -1.20
N ASP A 45 -5.27 -3.59 -1.29
CA ASP A 45 -6.24 -4.54 -0.74
C ASP A 45 -6.33 -4.42 0.80
N GLN A 46 -5.18 -4.30 1.48
CA GLN A 46 -5.14 -4.06 2.93
C GLN A 46 -5.79 -2.73 3.31
N VAL A 47 -5.52 -1.65 2.58
CA VAL A 47 -6.16 -0.34 2.77
C VAL A 47 -7.68 -0.45 2.64
N LYS A 48 -8.17 -1.16 1.62
CA LYS A 48 -9.60 -1.39 1.43
C LYS A 48 -10.21 -2.11 2.63
N ASN A 49 -9.58 -3.18 3.10
CA ASN A 49 -10.07 -3.95 4.25
C ASN A 49 -10.09 -3.12 5.54
N ILE A 50 -9.04 -2.34 5.80
CA ILE A 50 -8.99 -1.46 6.99
C ILE A 50 -10.08 -0.39 6.91
N ARG A 51 -10.28 0.24 5.75
CA ARG A 51 -11.36 1.23 5.56
C ARG A 51 -12.74 0.60 5.76
N SER A 52 -12.98 -0.57 5.18
CA SER A 52 -14.22 -1.30 5.39
C SER A 52 -14.46 -1.57 6.87
N ASN A 53 -13.44 -1.96 7.63
CA ASN A 53 -13.59 -2.22 9.07
C ASN A 53 -13.73 -0.94 9.92
N LEU A 54 -13.15 0.19 9.49
CA LEU A 54 -13.22 1.47 10.19
C LEU A 54 -14.55 2.21 10.00
N TYR A 55 -15.19 1.99 8.84
CA TYR A 55 -16.40 2.70 8.41
C TYR A 55 -17.57 1.74 8.12
N ALA A 56 -17.50 0.50 8.62
CA ALA A 56 -18.60 -0.46 8.59
C ALA A 56 -19.76 0.00 9.48
#